data_AF-A0A5Y3J8Y8-F1
#
_entry.id   AF-A0A5Y3J8Y8-F1
#
_cell.length_a   1.000
_cell.length_b   1.000
_cell.length_c   1.000
_cell.angle_alpha   90.00
_cell.angle_beta   90.00
_cell.angle_gamma   90.00
#
_symmetry.space_group_name_H-M   'P 1'
#
loop_
_entity.id
_entity.type
_entity.pdbx_description
1 polymer ?
#
loop_
_entity_poly.entity_id
_entity_poly.type
_entity_poly.pdbx_seq_one_letter_code
_entity_poly.pdbx_strand_id
1 'polypeptide(L)' 'VNEKRKRRLKKIIPQLKTPNVDGFRAYVRAFVHQAKPFYFGDNDTGWTADFDYLLRDDSLTGVREGKFADRGIA' A
#
# COMPACT_ATOMS: atom_id res chain seq x y z
N VAL A 1 -16.24 8.40 4.14
CA VAL A 1 -15.49 7.66 3.10
C VAL A 1 -16.23 7.78 1.78
N ASN A 2 -15.56 8.24 0.71
CA ASN A 2 -16.15 8.38 -0.63
C ASN A 2 -16.54 7.00 -1.22
N GLU A 3 -17.61 6.92 -2.00
CA GLU A 3 -18.07 5.70 -2.71
C GLU A 3 -16.95 5.03 -3.52
N LYS A 4 -16.06 5.81 -4.14
CA LYS A 4 -14.88 5.27 -4.84
C LYS A 4 -13.97 4.46 -3.91
N ARG A 5 -13.68 4.99 -2.71
CA ARG A 5 -12.85 4.32 -1.71
C ARG A 5 -13.55 3.08 -1.14
N LYS A 6 -14.87 3.14 -0.92
CA LYS A 6 -15.67 1.97 -0.50
C LYS A 6 -15.59 0.83 -1.53
N ARG A 7 -15.72 1.14 -2.83
CA ARG A 7 -15.60 0.15 -3.91
C ARG A 7 -14.21 -0.49 -3.95
N ARG A 8 -13.15 0.31 -3.82
CA ARG A 8 -11.78 -0.21 -3.78
C ARG A 8 -11.49 -1.07 -2.55
N LEU A 9 -11.98 -0.66 -1.37
CA LEU A 9 -11.90 -1.48 -0.15
C LEU A 9 -12.62 -2.82 -0.32
N LYS A 10 -13.84 -2.81 -0.87
CA LYS A 10 -14.57 -4.05 -1.19
C LYS A 10 -13.81 -4.97 -2.15
N LYS A 11 -12.96 -4.42 -3.01
CA LYS A 11 -12.10 -5.20 -3.92
C LYS A 11 -10.85 -5.74 -3.22
N ILE A 12 -10.22 -4.97 -2.35
CA ILE A 12 -8.96 -5.34 -1.70
C ILE A 12 -9.17 -6.29 -0.53
N ILE A 13 -10.17 -6.05 0.32
CA ILE A 13 -10.36 -6.82 1.56
C ILE A 13 -10.40 -8.33 1.29
N PRO A 14 -11.16 -8.85 0.31
CA PRO A 14 -11.21 -10.29 0.02
C PRO A 14 -9.87 -10.87 -0.46
N GLN A 15 -8.97 -10.05 -0.98
CA GLN A 15 -7.67 -10.50 -1.45
C GLN A 15 -6.67 -10.63 -0.31
N LEU A 16 -6.90 -9.99 0.84
CA LEU A 16 -5.99 -10.02 1.98
C LEU A 16 -5.91 -11.43 2.58
N LYS A 17 -4.75 -11.76 3.17
CA LYS A 17 -4.56 -13.04 3.89
C LYS A 17 -5.62 -13.21 5.00
N THR A 18 -5.96 -12.12 5.67
CA THR A 18 -7.08 -12.05 6.60
C THR A 18 -8.08 -11.02 6.05
N PRO A 19 -9.26 -11.44 5.56
CA PRO A 19 -10.18 -10.56 4.82
C PRO A 19 -11.03 -9.70 5.77
N ASN A 20 -10.37 -8.96 6.65
CA ASN A 20 -10.99 -8.08 7.64
C ASN A 20 -10.11 -6.84 7.88
N VAL A 21 -10.49 -6.04 8.87
CA VAL A 21 -9.78 -4.81 9.25
C VAL A 21 -8.34 -5.10 9.71
N ASP A 22 -8.12 -6.20 10.43
CA ASP A 22 -6.79 -6.57 10.91
C ASP A 22 -5.83 -6.92 9.77
N GLY A 23 -6.32 -7.65 8.76
CA GLY A 23 -5.52 -7.92 7.57
C GLY A 23 -5.22 -6.65 6.78
N PHE A 24 -6.14 -5.68 6.73
CA PHE A 24 -5.87 -4.40 6.08
C PHE A 24 -4.82 -3.61 6.86
N ARG A 25 -4.90 -3.60 8.19
CA ARG A 25 -3.89 -2.99 9.06
C ARG A 25 -2.52 -3.64 8.89
N ALA A 26 -2.48 -4.97 8.77
CA ALA A 26 -1.25 -5.71 8.51
C ALA A 26 -0.65 -5.34 7.14
N TYR A 27 -1.47 -5.22 6.10
CA TYR A 27 -1.06 -4.75 4.78
C TYR A 27 -0.46 -3.34 4.82
N VAL A 28 -1.13 -2.39 5.48
CA VAL A 28 -0.61 -1.02 5.62
C VAL A 28 0.71 -1.00 6.38
N ARG A 29 0.83 -1.76 7.48
CA ARG A 29 2.08 -1.88 8.22
C ARG A 29 3.21 -2.46 7.37
N ALA A 30 2.91 -3.49 6.58
CA ALA A 30 3.88 -4.10 5.68
C ALA A 30 4.33 -3.11 4.59
N PHE A 31 3.43 -2.31 4.02
CA PHE A 31 3.79 -1.23 3.11
C PHE A 31 4.73 -0.23 3.80
N VAL A 32 4.33 0.28 4.98
CA VAL A 32 5.11 1.31 5.69
C VAL A 32 6.51 0.84 6.06
N HIS A 33 6.64 -0.42 6.46
CA HIS A 33 7.93 -1.01 6.81
C HIS A 33 8.84 -1.24 5.59
N GLN A 34 8.26 -1.54 4.43
CA GLN A 34 9.03 -1.83 3.22
C GLN A 34 9.33 -0.58 2.41
N ALA A 35 8.43 0.39 2.37
CA ALA A 35 8.52 1.51 1.45
C ALA A 35 9.71 2.43 1.75
N LYS A 36 10.49 2.73 0.70
CA LYS A 36 11.56 3.74 0.76
C LYS A 36 11.03 5.17 0.97
N PRO A 37 11.88 6.13 1.43
CA PRO A 37 11.49 7.52 1.71
C PRO A 37 10.72 8.22 0.59
N PHE A 38 10.98 7.89 -0.68
CA PHE A 38 10.24 8.42 -1.83
C PHE A 38 8.71 8.35 -1.68
N TYR A 39 8.19 7.24 -1.13
CA TYR A 39 6.74 7.06 -0.94
C TYR A 39 6.16 7.95 0.16
N PHE A 40 7.01 8.56 0.99
CA PHE A 40 6.64 9.44 2.10
C PHE A 40 6.98 10.91 1.82
N GLY A 41 7.29 11.26 0.57
CA GLY A 41 7.50 12.65 0.16
C GLY A 41 8.95 13.08 0.06
N ASP A 42 9.90 12.15 0.22
CA ASP A 42 11.32 12.41 -0.05
C ASP A 42 11.57 12.35 -1.58
N ASN A 43 11.01 13.35 -2.28
CA ASN A 43 11.12 13.55 -3.72
C ASN A 43 10.83 15.01 -4.11
N ASP A 44 11.32 15.43 -5.29
CA ASP A 44 11.17 16.82 -5.77
C ASP A 44 9.78 17.17 -6.31
N THR A 45 8.83 16.23 -6.25
CA THR A 45 7.48 16.40 -6.82
C THR A 45 6.42 16.75 -5.77
N GLY A 46 6.76 16.66 -4.48
CA GLY A 46 5.80 16.80 -3.38
C GLY A 46 4.77 15.66 -3.30
N TRP A 47 4.97 14.58 -4.06
CA TRP A 47 4.05 13.45 -4.09
C TRP A 47 4.27 12.52 -2.89
N THR A 48 3.17 11.99 -2.34
CA THR A 48 3.18 10.97 -1.29
C THR A 48 2.22 9.82 -1.61
N ALA A 49 2.53 8.62 -1.12
CA ALA A 49 1.65 7.47 -1.18
C ALA A 49 0.47 7.66 -0.22
N ASP A 50 -0.59 8.30 -0.74
CA ASP A 50 -1.81 8.55 0.01
C ASP A 50 -2.66 7.29 0.21
N PHE A 51 -3.78 7.45 0.91
CA PHE A 51 -4.70 6.34 1.12
C PHE A 51 -5.25 5.76 -0.19
N ASP A 52 -5.47 6.58 -1.22
CA ASP A 52 -5.97 6.10 -2.52
C ASP A 52 -4.90 5.29 -3.29
N TYR A 53 -3.61 5.56 -3.06
CA TYR A 53 -2.50 4.73 -3.51
C TYR A 53 -2.56 3.35 -2.86
N LEU A 54 -2.67 3.28 -1.53
CA LEU A 54 -2.79 2.00 -0.81
C LEU A 54 -4.02 1.18 -1.21
N LEU A 55 -5.05 1.84 -1.73
CA LEU A 55 -6.26 1.18 -2.22
C LEU A 55 -6.17 0.67 -3.66
N ARG A 56 -4.97 0.57 -4.24
CA ARG A 56 -4.77 0.00 -5.57
C ARG A 56 -4.34 -1.47 -5.50
N ASP A 57 -4.74 -2.21 -6.52
CA ASP A 57 -4.37 -3.62 -6.70
C ASP A 57 -2.84 -3.76 -6.88
N ASP A 58 -2.22 -2.83 -7.62
CA ASP A 58 -0.78 -2.76 -7.82
C ASP A 58 0.02 -2.61 -6.51
N SER A 59 -0.56 -1.93 -5.53
CA SER A 59 0.05 -1.65 -4.24
C SER A 59 -0.04 -2.86 -3.32
N LEU A 60 -1.17 -3.57 -3.37
CA LEU A 60 -1.29 -4.87 -2.71
C LEU A 60 -0.28 -5.88 -3.24
N THR A 61 -0.17 -6.00 -4.57
CA THR A 61 0.79 -6.90 -5.22
C THR A 61 2.23 -6.48 -4.94
N GLY A 62 2.53 -5.18 -5.02
CA GLY A 62 3.88 -4.67 -4.72
C GLY A 62 4.34 -4.95 -3.29
N VAL A 63 3.44 -4.93 -2.30
CA VAL A 63 3.76 -5.31 -0.91
C VAL A 63 4.06 -6.80 -0.78
N ARG A 64 3.40 -7.66 -1.58
CA ARG A 64 3.66 -9.12 -1.59
C ARG A 64 4.98 -9.46 -2.25
N GLU A 65 5.35 -8.72 -3.27
CA GLU A 65 6.56 -8.93 -4.08
C GLU A 65 7.79 -8.19 -3.53
N GLY A 66 7.64 -7.44 -2.43
CA GLY A 66 8.71 -6.61 -1.88
C GLY A 66 9.18 -5.52 -2.85
N LYS A 67 8.29 -5.02 -3.72
CA LYS A 67 8.60 -4.04 -4.76
C LYS A 67 9.00 -2.67 -4.20
N PHE A 68 8.50 -2.34 -3.01
CA PHE A 68 8.69 -1.03 -2.38
C PHE A 68 9.93 -0.94 -1.51
N ALA A 69 10.52 -2.09 -1.19
CA ALA A 69 11.79 -2.21 -0.49
C ALA A 69 12.90 -1.51 -1.26
N ASP A 70 13.77 -0.83 -0.53
CA ASP A 70 15.08 -0.48 -1.05
C ASP A 70 15.84 -1.79 -1.32
N ARG A 71 15.83 -2.23 -2.58
CA ARG A 71 16.72 -3.29 -3.04
C ARG A 71 18.09 -2.66 -3.15
N GLY A 72 18.76 -2.49 -2.00
CA GLY A 72 20.17 -2.17 -1.95
C GLY A 72 20.87 -3.14 -2.89
N ILE A 73 21.37 -2.60 -4.01
CA ILE A 73 22.29 -3.32 -4.87
C ILE A 73 23.54 -3.47 -4.00
N ALA A 74 23.75 -4.67 -3.47
CA ALA A 74 24.99 -5.06 -2.81
C ALA A 74 26.14 -5.04 -3.82
#